data_AF-Q73ZU1-F1
#
_entry.id   AF-Q73ZU1-F1
#
_cell.length_a   1.000
_cell.length_b   1.000
_cell.length_c   1.000
_cell.angle_alpha   90.00
_cell.angle_beta   90.00
_cell.angle_gamma   90.00
#
_symmetry.space_group_name_H-M   'P 1'
#
loop_
_entity.id
_entity.type
_entity.pdbx_description
1 polymer ?
#
loop_
_entity_poly.entity_id
_entity_poly.type
_entity_poly.pdbx_seq_one_letter_code
_entity_poly.pdbx_strand_id
1 'polypeptide(L)'
;MTAVVEVPQPDVEGISQPQAVVVGVMAGAGVQIGVLLDANAPVSVMTEPLLKVVNSRLRELGETPLEATGRVRWALCLVDGSPLRATQSLSEQDVYDGDRLWIRFIPDTEHRSQVIEHISTAVAANLSKRFAAIDPVVAVQVGATMVAVGVTAASGLLGWWRWHHNSWLPTVYAGVIGVLMLGVSVLLLMRATTQQERRVGDTLLLSSLAPVSVAAAAAPPGGVGSPQAVLGFGVLTIAAVLALRFTGRRLAIYTAIVTVSAIAALAALARMVAMTGAVTLLTCVVLVSVLIYQSAPAISRRLAGIRLPVFPSATSRWVFEARPDLPTTVVRSDGGPPVLEGPASVRDVLTQAERARSFLSGLLIGLGVLMVVSLTALSDPRTGQRWLPVLLAGFCAGFLLLRGRSYVDRWQAITLAGTAVLIVGAVVVRYALVLQSPLAVSISAAILVLVPVAGLTSAAVVPNTVYSPLFRKFVEWIEYLCLMPIFPLALWLMNVYAAIRYR
;
A
#
# COMPACT_ATOMS: atom_id res chain seq x y z
N MET A 1 -70.38 -13.74 65.16
CA MET A 1 -69.15 -13.78 64.35
C MET A 1 -69.15 -12.55 63.47
N THR A 2 -68.01 -11.87 63.51
CA THR A 2 -67.73 -10.47 63.17
C THR A 2 -67.80 -10.15 61.68
N ALA A 3 -68.49 -9.06 61.34
CA ALA A 3 -68.33 -8.32 60.10
C ALA A 3 -67.01 -7.54 60.15
N VAL A 4 -66.23 -7.56 59.06
CA VAL A 4 -65.06 -6.70 58.89
C VAL A 4 -65.22 -5.91 57.61
N VAL A 5 -65.00 -4.62 57.79
CA VAL A 5 -65.23 -3.46 56.92
C VAL A 5 -64.19 -3.40 55.80
N GLU A 6 -64.66 -3.03 54.61
CA GLU A 6 -63.87 -2.68 53.44
C GLU A 6 -63.25 -1.29 53.64
N VAL A 7 -61.92 -1.19 53.54
CA VAL A 7 -61.18 0.08 53.58
C VAL A 7 -60.54 0.30 52.21
N PRO A 8 -60.82 1.41 51.51
CA PRO A 8 -60.17 1.71 50.24
C PRO A 8 -58.73 2.17 50.47
N GLN A 9 -57.76 1.50 49.85
CA GLN A 9 -56.39 1.99 49.77
C GLN A 9 -56.29 3.07 48.70
N PRO A 10 -55.56 4.18 48.96
CA PRO A 10 -55.44 5.30 48.03
C PRO A 10 -54.50 4.93 46.87
N ASP A 11 -54.85 5.41 45.68
CA ASP A 11 -54.00 5.40 44.49
C ASP A 11 -52.65 6.05 44.80
N VAL A 12 -51.61 5.23 44.94
CA VAL A 12 -50.23 5.69 44.93
C VAL A 12 -49.87 5.91 43.47
N GLU A 13 -49.77 7.18 43.06
CA GLU A 13 -49.16 7.60 41.81
C GLU A 13 -47.88 6.82 41.56
N GLY A 14 -47.86 6.06 40.47
CA GLY A 14 -46.73 5.23 40.08
C GLY A 14 -45.49 6.07 39.86
N ILE A 15 -44.53 5.97 40.78
CA ILE A 15 -43.15 6.35 40.51
C ILE A 15 -42.64 5.34 39.48
N SER A 16 -42.68 5.72 38.20
CA SER A 16 -42.07 4.96 37.12
C SER A 16 -40.59 4.79 37.43
N GLN A 17 -40.17 3.55 37.67
CA GLN A 17 -38.73 3.25 37.74
C GLN A 17 -38.10 3.68 36.41
N PRO A 18 -36.93 4.34 36.43
CA PRO A 18 -36.25 4.71 35.19
C PRO A 18 -35.92 3.43 34.44
N GLN A 19 -36.65 3.16 33.36
CA GLN A 19 -36.32 2.08 32.44
C GLN A 19 -35.05 2.50 31.73
N ALA A 20 -33.97 1.76 31.96
CA ALA A 20 -32.71 2.01 31.31
C ALA A 20 -32.61 1.18 30.02
N VAL A 21 -32.06 1.77 28.97
CA VAL A 21 -31.70 1.11 27.71
C VAL A 21 -30.19 1.20 27.51
N VAL A 22 -29.56 0.07 27.20
CA VAL A 22 -28.14 -0.06 26.86
C VAL A 22 -27.99 0.10 25.35
N VAL A 23 -27.46 1.24 24.91
CA VAL A 23 -27.20 1.51 23.49
C VAL A 23 -25.71 1.55 23.18
N GLY A 24 -25.36 1.13 21.97
CA GLY A 24 -24.02 1.29 21.41
C GLY A 24 -23.90 2.63 20.68
N VAL A 25 -23.27 3.61 21.32
CA VAL A 25 -23.07 4.92 20.72
C VAL A 25 -21.80 4.93 19.86
N MET A 26 -21.97 5.18 18.57
CA MET A 26 -20.92 5.36 17.58
C MET A 26 -20.46 6.83 17.58
N ALA A 27 -19.17 7.04 17.82
CA ALA A 27 -18.54 8.35 17.89
C ALA A 27 -17.26 8.42 17.03
N GLY A 28 -17.04 9.57 16.39
CA GLY A 28 -15.82 9.85 15.62
C GLY A 28 -15.55 8.86 14.47
N ALA A 29 -14.29 8.42 14.34
CA ALA A 29 -13.84 7.50 13.28
C ALA A 29 -14.18 6.02 13.54
N GLY A 30 -15.36 5.74 14.11
CA GLY A 30 -15.88 4.37 14.28
C GLY A 30 -15.69 3.74 15.65
N VAL A 31 -15.51 4.52 16.72
CA VAL A 31 -15.46 4.01 18.09
C VAL A 31 -16.89 3.74 18.59
N GLN A 32 -17.15 2.52 19.06
CA GLN A 32 -18.41 2.15 19.71
C GLN A 32 -18.24 2.20 21.23
N ILE A 33 -19.10 2.96 21.91
CA ILE A 33 -19.13 3.08 23.37
C ILE A 33 -20.50 2.60 23.84
N GLY A 34 -20.53 1.54 24.66
CA GLY A 34 -21.76 1.12 25.33
C GLY A 34 -22.12 2.11 26.42
N VAL A 35 -23.31 2.71 26.36
CA VAL A 35 -23.82 3.67 27.34
C VAL A 35 -25.20 3.24 27.79
N LEU A 36 -25.44 3.33 29.09
CA LEU A 36 -26.75 3.14 29.68
C LEU A 36 -27.47 4.49 29.72
N LEU A 37 -28.63 4.54 29.09
CA LEU A 37 -29.43 5.73 28.85
C LEU A 37 -30.84 5.54 29.42
N ASP A 38 -31.43 6.59 29.97
CA ASP A 38 -32.83 6.57 30.42
C ASP A 38 -33.78 6.52 29.20
N ALA A 39 -34.59 5.48 29.10
CA ALA A 39 -35.50 5.25 27.99
C ALA A 39 -36.62 6.28 27.91
N ASN A 40 -37.03 6.83 29.07
CA ASN A 40 -38.22 7.69 29.20
C ASN A 40 -37.86 9.18 29.24
N ALA A 41 -36.59 9.53 29.43
CA ALA A 41 -36.14 10.90 29.36
C ALA A 41 -36.07 11.40 27.90
N PRO A 42 -36.38 12.68 27.64
CA PRO A 42 -36.26 13.24 26.31
C PRO A 42 -34.79 13.31 25.87
N VAL A 43 -34.53 12.99 24.60
CA VAL A 43 -33.17 12.90 24.01
C VAL A 43 -32.34 14.18 24.21
N SER A 44 -32.98 15.35 24.22
CA SER A 44 -32.31 16.65 24.45
C SER A 44 -31.57 16.74 25.78
N VAL A 45 -32.12 16.18 26.86
CA VAL A 45 -31.53 16.23 28.21
C VAL A 45 -30.31 15.32 28.30
N MET A 46 -30.29 14.25 27.52
CA MET A 46 -29.28 13.20 27.58
C MET A 46 -28.09 13.46 26.66
N THR A 47 -28.29 14.24 25.60
CA THR A 47 -27.27 14.47 24.55
C THR A 47 -26.02 15.19 25.09
N GLU A 48 -26.17 16.21 25.93
CA GLU A 48 -25.03 16.96 26.49
C GLU A 48 -24.21 16.16 27.52
N PRO A 49 -24.82 15.49 28.52
CA PRO A 49 -24.09 14.59 29.42
C PRO A 49 -23.39 13.46 28.67
N LEU A 50 -24.07 12.86 27.69
CA LEU A 50 -23.54 11.79 26.87
C LEU A 50 -22.32 12.27 26.08
N LEU A 51 -22.35 13.48 25.51
CA LEU A 51 -21.20 14.07 24.83
C LEU A 51 -19.99 14.23 25.76
N LYS A 52 -20.19 14.62 27.03
CA LYS A 52 -19.10 14.72 28.02
C LYS A 52 -18.45 13.35 28.29
N VAL A 53 -19.27 12.31 28.45
CA VAL A 53 -18.82 10.92 28.68
C VAL A 53 -18.09 10.37 27.45
N VAL A 54 -18.63 10.63 26.25
CA VAL A 54 -17.99 10.20 25.01
C VAL A 54 -16.67 10.93 24.80
N ASN A 55 -16.59 12.24 25.07
CA ASN A 55 -15.36 13.01 24.95
C ASN A 55 -14.29 12.67 26.00
N SER A 56 -14.67 12.24 27.20
CA SER A 56 -13.68 11.70 28.15
C SER A 56 -13.12 10.38 27.64
N ARG A 57 -13.96 9.47 27.14
CA ARG A 57 -13.54 8.20 26.56
C ARG A 57 -12.70 8.37 25.30
N LEU A 58 -13.04 9.28 24.40
CA LEU A 58 -12.24 9.57 23.21
C LEU A 58 -10.84 10.08 23.60
N ARG A 59 -10.74 10.93 24.63
CA ARG A 59 -9.43 11.38 25.16
C ARG A 59 -8.63 10.25 25.78
N GLU A 60 -9.27 9.36 26.55
CA GLU A 60 -8.60 8.15 27.07
C GLU A 60 -8.09 7.24 25.95
N LEU A 61 -8.81 7.16 24.83
CA LEU A 61 -8.45 6.38 23.64
C LEU A 61 -7.46 7.11 22.71
N GLY A 62 -7.10 8.36 23.00
CA GLY A 62 -6.23 9.19 22.17
C GLY A 62 -6.84 9.58 20.81
N GLU A 63 -8.17 9.50 20.69
CA GLU A 63 -8.92 9.94 19.51
C GLU A 63 -9.31 11.42 19.62
N THR A 64 -9.53 12.06 18.47
CA THR A 64 -9.90 13.48 18.44
C THR A 64 -11.25 13.69 19.14
N PRO A 65 -11.34 14.58 20.15
CA PRO A 65 -12.59 14.87 20.81
C PRO A 65 -13.59 15.46 19.81
N LEU A 66 -14.86 15.17 20.06
CA LEU A 66 -15.99 15.72 19.33
C LEU A 66 -16.20 17.16 19.80
N GLU A 67 -15.53 18.11 19.14
CA GLU A 67 -15.66 19.56 19.38
C GLU A 67 -16.46 20.24 18.27
N ALA A 68 -17.36 21.15 18.65
CA ALA A 68 -18.21 21.87 17.70
C ALA A 68 -17.44 23.03 17.04
N THR A 69 -17.08 22.87 15.77
CA THR A 69 -16.66 23.98 14.91
C THR A 69 -17.88 24.74 14.39
N GLY A 70 -18.40 25.70 15.17
CA GLY A 70 -19.47 26.63 14.77
C GLY A 70 -20.76 26.57 15.60
N ARG A 71 -21.81 27.27 15.15
CA ARG A 71 -23.17 27.16 15.72
C ARG A 71 -23.82 25.87 15.19
N VAL A 72 -23.67 24.78 15.92
CA VAL A 72 -24.13 23.45 15.49
C VAL A 72 -24.83 22.75 16.65
N ARG A 73 -25.89 22.00 16.36
CA ARG A 73 -26.61 21.20 17.36
C ARG A 73 -26.18 19.74 17.27
N TRP A 74 -25.87 19.17 18.42
CA TRP A 74 -25.63 17.74 18.56
C TRP A 74 -26.95 16.98 18.54
N ALA A 75 -26.99 15.89 17.79
CA ALA A 75 -28.13 14.99 17.77
C ALA A 75 -27.66 13.54 17.74
N LEU A 76 -28.44 12.68 18.39
CA LEU A 76 -28.37 11.24 18.20
C LEU A 76 -29.11 10.89 16.91
N CYS A 77 -28.49 10.09 16.07
CA CYS A 77 -29.03 9.61 14.81
C CYS A 77 -29.10 8.08 14.83
N LEU A 78 -30.08 7.53 14.13
CA LEU A 78 -30.16 6.10 13.83
C LEU A 78 -29.04 5.69 12.84
N VAL A 79 -28.88 4.38 12.63
CA VAL A 79 -27.85 3.82 11.73
C VAL A 79 -28.04 4.27 10.29
N ASP A 80 -29.27 4.54 9.87
CA ASP A 80 -29.64 5.08 8.55
C ASP A 80 -29.25 6.56 8.37
N GLY A 81 -28.82 7.23 9.44
CA GLY A 81 -28.46 8.64 9.46
C GLY A 81 -29.62 9.59 9.73
N SER A 82 -30.82 9.09 10.00
CA SER A 82 -31.96 9.92 10.40
C SER A 82 -31.79 10.42 11.84
N PRO A 83 -32.02 11.72 12.12
CA PRO A 83 -31.85 12.27 13.46
C PRO A 83 -33.05 11.95 14.35
N LEU A 84 -32.78 11.51 15.58
CA LEU A 84 -33.79 11.37 16.62
C LEU A 84 -34.35 12.74 17.00
N ARG A 85 -35.65 12.78 17.24
CA ARG A 85 -36.37 13.97 17.68
C ARG A 85 -35.99 14.27 19.12
N ALA A 86 -35.47 15.48 19.33
CA ALA A 86 -34.90 15.88 20.62
C ALA A 86 -35.94 16.05 21.76
N THR A 87 -37.22 16.19 21.42
CA THR A 87 -38.34 16.36 22.36
C THR A 87 -38.98 15.04 22.78
N GLN A 88 -38.68 13.94 22.08
CA GLN A 88 -39.24 12.62 22.35
C GLN A 88 -38.24 11.77 23.14
N SER A 89 -38.75 10.77 23.85
CA SER A 89 -37.93 9.79 24.56
C SER A 89 -37.35 8.74 23.60
N LEU A 90 -36.47 7.87 24.09
CA LEU A 90 -35.92 6.75 23.31
C LEU A 90 -36.99 5.66 23.11
N SER A 91 -37.84 5.42 24.12
CA SER A 91 -38.95 4.47 24.05
C SER A 91 -40.02 4.87 23.04
N GLU A 92 -40.33 6.17 22.91
CA GLU A 92 -41.27 6.71 21.92
C GLU A 92 -40.75 6.61 20.48
N GLN A 93 -39.45 6.43 20.30
CA GLN A 93 -38.77 6.37 19.00
C GLN A 93 -38.30 4.95 18.68
N ASP A 94 -38.84 3.94 19.37
CA ASP A 94 -38.58 2.52 19.15
C ASP A 94 -37.08 2.14 19.22
N VAL A 95 -36.33 2.76 20.14
CA VAL A 95 -34.93 2.40 20.40
C VAL A 95 -34.86 1.36 21.51
N TYR A 96 -34.29 0.20 21.19
CA TYR A 96 -34.23 -0.96 22.08
C TYR A 96 -32.81 -1.24 22.59
N ASP A 97 -32.72 -2.14 23.57
CA ASP A 97 -31.44 -2.63 24.09
C ASP A 97 -30.58 -3.26 22.99
N GLY A 98 -29.33 -2.78 22.90
CA GLY A 98 -28.36 -3.21 21.91
C GLY A 98 -28.37 -2.40 20.61
N ASP A 99 -29.30 -1.45 20.45
CA ASP A 99 -29.33 -0.60 19.26
C ASP A 99 -28.11 0.31 19.15
N ARG A 100 -27.75 0.61 17.91
CA ARG A 100 -26.59 1.44 17.58
C ARG A 100 -27.02 2.82 17.15
N LEU A 101 -26.59 3.83 17.90
CA LEU A 101 -26.88 5.23 17.62
C LEU A 101 -25.60 5.95 17.23
N TRP A 102 -25.68 6.91 16.33
CA TRP A 102 -24.57 7.79 15.96
C TRP A 102 -24.74 9.15 16.62
N ILE A 103 -23.72 9.66 17.26
CA ILE A 103 -23.68 11.11 17.56
C ILE A 103 -23.18 11.81 16.30
N ARG A 104 -24.02 12.65 15.71
CA ARG A 104 -23.61 13.48 14.57
C ARG A 104 -23.92 14.95 14.81
N PHE A 105 -23.16 15.75 14.10
CA PHE A 105 -23.40 17.17 13.90
C PHE A 105 -24.55 17.33 12.90
N ILE A 106 -25.65 17.94 13.30
CA ILE A 106 -26.64 18.42 12.34
C ILE A 106 -26.31 19.90 12.09
N PRO A 107 -25.91 20.28 10.87
CA PRO A 107 -25.74 21.68 10.53
C PRO A 107 -27.08 22.39 10.72
N ASP A 108 -27.07 23.55 11.37
CA ASP A 108 -28.27 24.37 11.53
C ASP A 108 -28.94 24.60 10.16
N THR A 109 -30.27 24.42 10.11
CA THR A 109 -31.08 24.61 8.91
C THR A 109 -30.99 26.04 8.37
N GLU A 110 -30.65 27.02 9.22
CA GLU A 110 -30.37 28.38 8.80
C GLU A 110 -28.95 28.52 8.22
N HIS A 111 -28.76 28.02 7.00
CA HIS A 111 -27.57 28.35 6.22
C HIS A 111 -27.74 29.76 5.62
N ARG A 112 -27.26 30.79 6.33
CA ARG A 112 -27.15 32.13 5.74
C ARG A 112 -26.03 32.13 4.71
N SER A 113 -26.41 32.03 3.43
CA SER A 113 -25.50 32.31 2.34
C SER A 113 -25.14 33.81 2.37
N GLN A 114 -23.85 34.12 2.34
CA GLN A 114 -23.44 35.49 2.10
C GLN A 114 -23.87 35.88 0.68
N VAL A 115 -24.78 36.83 0.56
CA VAL A 115 -25.11 37.45 -0.73
C VAL A 115 -23.96 38.41 -1.06
N ILE A 116 -23.08 37.98 -1.95
CA ILE A 116 -22.00 38.82 -2.46
C ILE A 116 -22.53 39.51 -3.72
N GLU A 117 -22.79 40.81 -3.63
CA GLU A 117 -23.41 41.60 -4.71
C GLU A 117 -22.49 41.76 -5.93
N HIS A 118 -21.17 41.78 -5.72
CA HIS A 118 -20.19 41.94 -6.79
C HIS A 118 -19.66 40.59 -7.31
N ILE A 119 -19.84 40.35 -8.61
CA ILE A 119 -19.37 39.15 -9.31
C ILE A 119 -17.85 38.95 -9.13
N SER A 120 -17.06 40.03 -9.17
CA SER A 120 -15.60 39.96 -8.98
C SER A 120 -15.23 39.39 -7.61
N THR A 121 -15.95 39.79 -6.56
CA THR A 121 -15.73 39.32 -5.19
C THR A 121 -16.27 37.91 -5.00
N ALA A 122 -17.40 37.58 -5.62
CA ALA A 122 -17.97 36.23 -5.59
C ALA A 122 -17.08 35.21 -6.31
N VAL A 123 -16.51 35.59 -7.47
CA VAL A 123 -15.55 34.77 -8.21
C VAL A 123 -14.26 34.63 -7.42
N ALA A 124 -13.68 35.72 -6.90
CA ALA A 124 -12.47 35.67 -6.09
C ALA A 124 -12.66 34.81 -4.83
N ALA A 125 -13.77 34.95 -4.11
CA ALA A 125 -14.08 34.16 -2.92
C ALA A 125 -14.37 32.68 -3.21
N ASN A 126 -14.90 32.35 -4.39
CA ASN A 126 -15.11 30.96 -4.79
C ASN A 126 -13.84 30.32 -5.37
N LEU A 127 -13.02 31.08 -6.12
CA LEU A 127 -11.76 30.59 -6.67
C LEU A 127 -10.69 30.43 -5.59
N SER A 128 -10.60 31.34 -4.61
CA SER A 128 -9.65 31.21 -3.49
C SER A 128 -9.91 29.98 -2.63
N LYS A 129 -11.17 29.51 -2.58
CA LYS A 129 -11.55 28.24 -1.93
C LYS A 129 -11.16 27.01 -2.75
N ARG A 130 -11.07 27.13 -4.08
CA ARG A 130 -10.74 26.02 -5.00
C ARG A 130 -9.26 25.95 -5.33
N PHE A 131 -8.58 27.08 -5.39
CA PHE A 131 -7.18 27.21 -5.79
C PHE A 131 -6.41 27.92 -4.69
N ALA A 132 -5.56 27.16 -4.00
CA ALA A 132 -4.64 27.71 -3.02
C ALA A 132 -3.47 28.41 -3.73
N ALA A 133 -3.02 29.54 -3.17
CA ALA A 133 -1.77 30.16 -3.59
C ALA A 133 -0.56 29.29 -3.19
N ILE A 134 0.61 29.57 -3.77
CA ILE A 134 1.84 28.86 -3.39
C ILE A 134 2.23 29.28 -1.98
N ASP A 135 2.06 28.37 -1.04
CA ASP A 135 2.55 28.55 0.32
C ASP A 135 4.09 28.35 0.37
N PRO A 136 4.79 29.00 1.32
CA PRO A 136 6.22 28.80 1.53
C PRO A 136 6.62 27.32 1.69
N VAL A 137 5.76 26.51 2.30
CA VAL A 137 5.97 25.06 2.44
C VAL A 137 6.00 24.36 1.09
N VAL A 138 5.07 24.71 0.19
CA VAL A 138 5.02 24.13 -1.16
C VAL A 138 6.25 24.56 -1.95
N ALA A 139 6.68 25.83 -1.83
CA ALA A 139 7.89 26.33 -2.46
C ALA A 139 9.14 25.53 -2.01
N VAL A 140 9.29 25.25 -0.71
CA VAL A 140 10.39 24.42 -0.19
C VAL A 140 10.32 22.99 -0.71
N GLN A 141 9.11 22.39 -0.79
CA GLN A 141 8.95 21.05 -1.36
C GLN A 141 9.35 21.00 -2.84
N VAL A 142 8.97 22.01 -3.63
CA VAL A 142 9.37 22.13 -5.03
C VAL A 142 10.88 22.33 -5.17
N GLY A 143 11.49 23.17 -4.33
CA GLY A 143 12.94 23.34 -4.29
C GLY A 143 13.66 22.02 -3.98
N ALA A 144 13.17 21.26 -3.00
CA ALA A 144 13.72 19.97 -2.63
C ALA A 144 13.58 18.92 -3.75
N THR A 145 12.46 18.91 -4.48
CA THR A 145 12.30 18.00 -5.62
C THR A 145 13.20 18.40 -6.79
N MET A 146 13.40 19.69 -7.05
CA MET A 146 14.36 20.16 -8.07
C MET A 146 15.78 19.71 -7.75
N VAL A 147 16.22 19.85 -6.49
CA VAL A 147 17.54 19.36 -6.04
C VAL A 147 17.62 17.84 -6.19
N ALA A 148 16.59 17.10 -5.78
CA ALA A 148 16.56 15.65 -5.91
C ALA A 148 16.68 15.19 -7.38
N VAL A 149 15.99 15.87 -8.30
CA VAL A 149 16.09 15.61 -9.75
C VAL A 149 17.49 15.94 -10.26
N GLY A 150 18.06 17.09 -9.87
CA GLY A 150 19.42 17.48 -10.26
C GLY A 150 20.48 16.47 -9.78
N VAL A 151 20.39 16.01 -8.54
CA VAL A 151 21.32 15.03 -7.94
C VAL A 151 21.22 13.66 -8.62
N THR A 152 20.00 13.20 -8.89
CA THR A 152 19.79 11.91 -9.59
C THR A 152 20.26 11.99 -11.05
N ALA A 153 20.00 13.09 -11.75
CA ALA A 153 20.51 13.33 -13.10
C ALA A 153 22.04 13.40 -13.13
N ALA A 154 22.66 14.11 -12.19
CA ALA A 154 24.11 14.18 -12.05
C ALA A 154 24.72 12.78 -11.80
N SER A 155 24.08 11.97 -10.95
CA SER A 155 24.51 10.59 -10.70
C SER A 155 24.44 9.73 -11.97
N GLY A 156 23.38 9.90 -12.78
CA GLY A 156 23.26 9.26 -14.09
C GLY A 156 24.38 9.68 -15.05
N LEU A 157 24.69 10.97 -15.12
CA LEU A 157 25.78 11.50 -15.95
C LEU A 157 27.15 10.94 -15.53
N LEU A 158 27.43 10.89 -14.22
CA LEU A 158 28.68 10.33 -13.68
C LEU A 158 28.78 8.82 -13.95
N GLY A 159 27.67 8.09 -13.81
CA GLY A 159 27.60 6.67 -14.16
C GLY A 159 27.84 6.42 -15.66
N TRP A 160 27.24 7.24 -16.53
CA TRP A 160 27.47 7.19 -17.98
C TRP A 160 28.93 7.49 -18.33
N TRP A 161 29.53 8.54 -17.72
CA TRP A 161 30.94 8.83 -17.90
C TRP A 161 31.84 7.66 -17.48
N ARG A 162 31.55 7.03 -16.32
CA ARG A 162 32.28 5.87 -15.81
C ARG A 162 32.21 4.65 -16.73
N TRP A 163 31.11 4.51 -17.46
CA TRP A 163 30.92 3.43 -18.43
C TRP A 163 31.87 3.54 -19.62
N HIS A 164 32.10 4.76 -20.11
CA HIS A 164 32.98 5.02 -21.25
C HIS A 164 34.44 5.27 -20.86
N HIS A 165 34.69 5.81 -19.67
CA HIS A 165 36.01 6.21 -19.22
C HIS A 165 36.37 5.59 -17.87
N ASN A 166 37.53 4.95 -17.80
CA ASN A 166 38.07 4.43 -16.55
C ASN A 166 38.81 5.53 -15.79
N SER A 167 38.04 6.42 -15.15
CA SER A 167 38.56 7.55 -14.37
C SER A 167 38.03 7.50 -12.93
N TRP A 168 38.77 8.09 -11.99
CA TRP A 168 38.40 8.22 -10.58
C TRP A 168 37.41 9.37 -10.31
N LEU A 169 37.18 10.23 -11.31
CA LEU A 169 36.31 11.40 -11.23
C LEU A 169 34.87 11.04 -10.78
N PRO A 170 34.18 10.03 -11.35
CA PRO A 170 32.84 9.63 -10.92
C PRO A 170 32.79 9.21 -9.46
N THR A 171 33.80 8.49 -8.97
CA THR A 171 33.87 8.03 -7.58
C THR A 171 33.91 9.20 -6.62
N VAL A 172 34.78 10.19 -6.88
CA VAL A 172 34.97 11.35 -6.00
C VAL A 172 33.75 12.26 -6.03
N TYR A 173 33.29 12.66 -7.22
CA TYR A 173 32.16 13.58 -7.32
C TYR A 173 30.86 12.94 -6.81
N ALA A 174 30.57 11.69 -7.16
CA ALA A 174 29.39 11.00 -6.64
C ALA A 174 29.51 10.76 -5.12
N GLY A 175 30.71 10.48 -4.63
CA GLY A 175 30.98 10.34 -3.19
C GLY A 175 30.69 11.63 -2.42
N VAL A 176 31.24 12.76 -2.88
CA VAL A 176 31.02 14.08 -2.27
C VAL A 176 29.55 14.46 -2.30
N ILE A 177 28.89 14.34 -3.46
CA ILE A 177 27.45 14.63 -3.60
C ILE A 177 26.63 13.73 -2.67
N GLY A 178 26.95 12.43 -2.62
CA GLY A 178 26.27 11.46 -1.78
C GLY A 178 26.38 11.77 -0.29
N VAL A 179 27.59 12.07 0.19
CA VAL A 179 27.84 12.43 1.60
C VAL A 179 27.13 13.74 1.96
N LEU A 180 27.21 14.77 1.12
CA LEU A 180 26.55 16.05 1.35
C LEU A 180 25.02 15.88 1.41
N MET A 181 24.43 15.17 0.45
CA MET A 181 22.98 14.95 0.41
C MET A 181 22.49 14.08 1.55
N LEU A 182 23.22 13.02 1.91
CA LEU A 182 22.93 12.22 3.10
C LEU A 182 22.99 13.08 4.37
N GLY A 183 24.07 13.85 4.56
CA GLY A 183 24.25 14.73 5.72
C GLY A 183 23.12 15.75 5.87
N VAL A 184 22.77 16.44 4.77
CA VAL A 184 21.65 17.40 4.75
C VAL A 184 20.32 16.69 5.05
N SER A 185 20.07 15.52 4.44
CA SER A 185 18.83 14.77 4.67
C SER A 185 18.68 14.32 6.12
N VAL A 186 19.75 13.84 6.76
CA VAL A 186 19.75 13.43 8.17
C VAL A 186 19.52 14.63 9.08
N LEU A 187 20.20 15.75 8.83
CA LEU A 187 20.03 16.98 9.62
C LEU A 187 18.59 17.50 9.54
N LEU A 188 17.99 17.50 8.35
CA LEU A 188 16.60 17.90 8.16
C LEU A 188 15.65 16.93 8.88
N LEU A 189 15.87 15.62 8.77
CA LEU A 189 15.04 14.62 9.43
C LEU A 189 15.13 14.65 10.96
N MET A 190 16.30 14.98 11.52
CA MET A 190 16.48 15.14 12.97
C MET A 190 15.77 16.38 13.50
N ARG A 191 15.70 17.46 12.70
CA ARG A 191 15.01 18.70 13.07
C ARG A 191 13.52 18.69 12.76
N ALA A 192 13.06 17.78 11.89
CA ALA A 192 11.70 17.82 11.37
C ALA A 192 10.66 17.43 12.43
N THR A 193 9.84 18.40 12.79
CA THR A 193 8.72 18.22 13.73
C THR A 193 7.42 17.96 12.99
N THR A 194 7.25 18.59 11.82
CA THR A 194 6.03 18.47 11.02
C THR A 194 6.13 17.37 9.95
N GLN A 195 4.98 16.84 9.53
CA GLN A 195 4.90 15.87 8.42
C GLN A 195 5.43 16.45 7.09
N GLN A 196 5.28 17.76 6.89
CA GLN A 196 5.71 18.44 5.66
C GLN A 196 7.24 18.58 5.59
N GLU A 197 7.90 18.97 6.69
CA GLU A 197 9.37 18.98 6.80
C GLU A 197 9.95 17.58 6.61
N ARG A 198 9.29 16.59 7.21
CA ARG A 198 9.63 15.17 7.08
C ARG A 198 9.59 14.68 5.63
N ARG A 199 8.66 15.19 4.81
CA ARG A 199 8.60 14.87 3.37
C ARG A 199 9.81 15.39 2.60
N VAL A 200 10.27 16.60 2.93
CA VAL A 200 11.46 17.23 2.32
C VAL A 200 12.72 16.43 2.66
N GLY A 201 12.89 16.08 3.95
CA GLY A 201 13.98 15.22 4.38
C GLY A 201 13.97 13.85 3.69
N ASP A 202 12.80 13.22 3.56
CA ASP A 202 12.65 11.95 2.85
C ASP A 202 12.98 12.04 1.36
N THR A 203 12.62 13.14 0.68
CA THR A 203 12.94 13.32 -0.74
C THR A 203 14.44 13.45 -0.96
N LEU A 204 15.14 14.18 -0.08
CA LEU A 204 16.59 14.32 -0.14
C LEU A 204 17.28 13.00 0.18
N LEU A 205 16.82 12.28 1.22
CA LEU A 205 17.33 10.96 1.57
C LEU A 205 17.21 9.99 0.41
N LEU A 206 16.04 9.93 -0.25
CA LEU A 206 15.84 9.06 -1.40
C LEU A 206 16.74 9.44 -2.59
N SER A 207 16.91 10.74 -2.85
CA SER A 207 17.79 11.21 -3.93
C SER A 207 19.27 10.91 -3.68
N SER A 208 19.69 10.82 -2.42
CA SER A 208 21.07 10.52 -2.03
C SER A 208 21.49 9.07 -2.27
N LEU A 209 20.55 8.14 -2.43
CA LEU A 209 20.85 6.73 -2.70
C LEU A 209 21.56 6.54 -4.06
N ALA A 210 21.16 7.31 -5.08
CA ALA A 210 21.76 7.24 -6.40
C ALA A 210 23.26 7.59 -6.41
N PRO A 211 23.72 8.77 -5.93
CA PRO A 211 25.14 9.11 -5.94
C PRO A 211 25.98 8.19 -5.06
N VAL A 212 25.46 7.74 -3.91
CA VAL A 212 26.17 6.79 -3.03
C VAL A 212 26.39 5.45 -3.74
N SER A 213 25.38 4.95 -4.46
CA SER A 213 25.51 3.72 -5.24
C SER A 213 26.48 3.86 -6.42
N VAL A 214 26.47 5.01 -7.12
CA VAL A 214 27.39 5.28 -8.24
C VAL A 214 28.82 5.43 -7.75
N ALA A 215 29.03 6.07 -6.60
CA ALA A 215 30.35 6.18 -5.98
C ALA A 215 30.92 4.79 -5.64
N ALA A 216 30.12 3.94 -5.02
CA ALA A 216 30.52 2.57 -4.68
C ALA A 216 30.79 1.72 -5.94
N ALA A 217 29.96 1.87 -6.98
CA ALA A 217 30.16 1.16 -8.25
C ALA A 217 31.43 1.62 -8.97
N ALA A 218 31.78 2.90 -8.90
CA ALA A 218 32.92 3.47 -9.61
C ALA A 218 34.26 3.24 -8.90
N ALA A 219 34.26 2.88 -7.60
CA ALA A 219 35.45 2.76 -6.77
C ALA A 219 36.45 1.67 -7.21
N PRO A 220 36.03 0.45 -7.63
CA PRO A 220 36.97 -0.56 -8.09
C PRO A 220 37.72 -0.14 -9.36
N PRO A 221 39.04 -0.38 -9.44
CA PRO A 221 39.81 -0.11 -10.65
C PRO A 221 39.40 -1.07 -11.79
N GLY A 222 39.41 -0.56 -13.03
CA GLY A 222 39.20 -1.36 -14.24
C GLY A 222 37.90 -1.06 -14.98
N GLY A 223 37.68 -1.77 -16.08
CA GLY A 223 36.46 -1.65 -16.89
C GLY A 223 35.21 -2.03 -16.10
N VAL A 224 34.06 -1.45 -16.47
CA VAL A 224 32.77 -1.75 -15.84
C VAL A 224 32.39 -3.22 -16.03
N GLY A 225 32.14 -3.91 -14.92
CA GLY A 225 31.87 -5.34 -14.89
C GLY A 225 31.13 -5.78 -13.63
N SER A 226 31.21 -7.08 -13.33
CA SER A 226 30.55 -7.65 -12.15
C SER A 226 31.04 -7.09 -10.81
N PRO A 227 32.34 -6.82 -10.56
CA PRO A 227 32.78 -6.30 -9.26
C PRO A 227 32.17 -4.92 -8.93
N GLN A 228 32.12 -4.04 -9.94
CA GLN A 228 31.49 -2.71 -9.81
C GLN A 228 29.99 -2.83 -9.54
N ALA A 229 29.31 -3.73 -10.24
CA ALA A 229 27.88 -3.98 -10.03
C ALA A 229 27.60 -4.53 -8.61
N VAL A 230 28.43 -5.47 -8.11
CA VAL A 230 28.29 -6.00 -6.75
C VAL A 230 28.39 -4.89 -5.71
N LEU A 231 29.40 -4.03 -5.79
CA LEU A 231 29.56 -2.94 -4.81
C LEU A 231 28.46 -1.89 -4.94
N GLY A 232 28.12 -1.46 -6.17
CA GLY A 232 27.07 -0.46 -6.40
C GLY A 232 25.71 -0.91 -5.87
N PHE A 233 25.26 -2.09 -6.30
CA PHE A 233 23.98 -2.65 -5.85
C PHE A 233 24.02 -3.11 -4.39
N GLY A 234 25.14 -3.62 -3.91
CA GLY A 234 25.31 -4.00 -2.51
C GLY A 234 25.17 -2.81 -1.56
N VAL A 235 25.88 -1.71 -1.85
CA VAL A 235 25.77 -0.47 -1.07
C VAL A 235 24.36 0.12 -1.18
N LEU A 236 23.75 0.12 -2.37
CA LEU A 236 22.37 0.56 -2.54
C LEU A 236 21.39 -0.26 -1.69
N THR A 237 21.58 -1.58 -1.63
CA THR A 237 20.76 -2.49 -0.81
C THR A 237 20.89 -2.12 0.66
N ILE A 238 22.12 -1.99 1.17
CA ILE A 238 22.38 -1.67 2.58
C ILE A 238 21.83 -0.29 2.93
N ALA A 239 22.10 0.72 2.11
CA ALA A 239 21.61 2.08 2.32
C ALA A 239 20.08 2.15 2.34
N ALA A 240 19.40 1.45 1.42
CA ALA A 240 17.94 1.39 1.39
C ALA A 240 17.34 0.62 2.58
N VAL A 241 17.98 -0.47 3.04
CA VAL A 241 17.56 -1.19 4.26
C VAL A 241 17.74 -0.33 5.51
N LEU A 242 18.86 0.42 5.62
CA LEU A 242 19.08 1.34 6.74
C LEU A 242 18.06 2.48 6.71
N ALA A 243 17.80 3.09 5.55
CA ALA A 243 16.78 4.12 5.39
C ALA A 243 15.39 3.60 5.79
N LEU A 244 15.02 2.38 5.35
CA LEU A 244 13.78 1.71 5.73
C LEU A 244 13.69 1.49 7.25
N ARG A 245 14.77 0.99 7.87
CA ARG A 245 14.83 0.68 9.32
C ARG A 245 14.74 1.93 10.20
N PHE A 246 15.43 3.01 9.82
CA PHE A 246 15.48 4.22 10.63
C PHE A 246 14.29 5.15 10.41
N THR A 247 13.76 5.23 9.18
CA THR A 247 12.63 6.14 8.90
C THR A 247 11.27 5.51 9.11
N GLY A 248 11.12 4.18 8.91
CA GLY A 248 9.83 3.47 8.97
C GLY A 248 8.77 3.98 8.00
N ARG A 249 9.16 4.80 6.99
CA ARG A 249 8.26 5.51 6.07
C ARG A 249 8.52 5.08 4.63
N ARG A 250 7.55 5.35 3.75
CA ARG A 250 7.62 5.06 2.31
C ARG A 250 8.08 3.62 2.01
N LEU A 251 7.57 2.67 2.79
CA LEU A 251 8.01 1.28 2.80
C LEU A 251 8.02 0.67 1.40
N ALA A 252 7.01 0.94 0.57
CA ALA A 252 6.91 0.44 -0.79
C ALA A 252 8.08 0.86 -1.70
N ILE A 253 8.59 2.08 -1.58
CA ILE A 253 9.66 2.55 -2.46
C ILE A 253 10.98 1.92 -2.07
N TYR A 254 11.31 1.92 -0.77
CA TYR A 254 12.52 1.30 -0.27
C TYR A 254 12.53 -0.21 -0.51
N THR A 255 11.38 -0.90 -0.40
CA THR A 255 11.32 -2.34 -0.67
C THR A 255 11.45 -2.66 -2.15
N ALA A 256 10.94 -1.81 -3.05
CA ALA A 256 11.23 -1.92 -4.48
C ALA A 256 12.74 -1.75 -4.76
N ILE A 257 13.39 -0.76 -4.16
CA ILE A 257 14.84 -0.55 -4.33
C ILE A 257 15.63 -1.74 -3.77
N VAL A 258 15.33 -2.20 -2.56
CA VAL A 258 16.00 -3.34 -1.91
C VAL A 258 15.83 -4.62 -2.74
N THR A 259 14.65 -4.88 -3.29
CA THR A 259 14.41 -6.11 -4.07
C THR A 259 15.18 -6.10 -5.38
N VAL A 260 15.17 -4.99 -6.12
CA VAL A 260 15.98 -4.84 -7.35
C VAL A 260 17.47 -4.96 -7.04
N SER A 261 17.95 -4.18 -6.07
CA SER A 261 19.39 -4.10 -5.75
C SER A 261 19.93 -5.38 -5.12
N ALA A 262 19.19 -6.04 -4.22
CA ALA A 262 19.63 -7.30 -3.63
C ALA A 262 19.75 -8.42 -4.67
N ILE A 263 18.75 -8.56 -5.56
CA ILE A 263 18.78 -9.58 -6.61
C ILE A 263 19.87 -9.26 -7.64
N ALA A 264 20.03 -7.99 -8.02
CA ALA A 264 21.10 -7.56 -8.93
C ALA A 264 22.51 -7.76 -8.33
N ALA A 265 22.69 -7.49 -7.03
CA ALA A 265 23.95 -7.72 -6.32
C ALA A 265 24.28 -9.21 -6.26
N LEU A 266 23.32 -10.07 -5.91
CA LEU A 266 23.49 -11.52 -5.90
C LEU A 266 23.81 -12.07 -7.30
N ALA A 267 23.12 -11.58 -8.33
CA ALA A 267 23.39 -11.96 -9.70
C ALA A 267 24.81 -11.52 -10.12
N ALA A 268 25.20 -10.27 -9.83
CA ALA A 268 26.55 -9.78 -10.12
C ALA A 268 27.64 -10.57 -9.37
N LEU A 269 27.37 -10.98 -8.12
CA LEU A 269 28.27 -11.80 -7.33
C LEU A 269 28.40 -13.21 -7.91
N ALA A 270 27.29 -13.82 -8.30
CA ALA A 270 27.30 -15.11 -9.00
C ALA A 270 28.09 -15.03 -10.32
N ARG A 271 27.96 -13.92 -11.08
CA ARG A 271 28.78 -13.68 -12.28
C ARG A 271 30.26 -13.55 -11.95
N MET A 272 30.60 -12.86 -10.87
CA MET A 272 31.99 -12.65 -10.43
C MET A 272 32.65 -13.97 -10.03
N VAL A 273 31.96 -14.83 -9.28
CA VAL A 273 32.52 -16.08 -8.74
C VAL A 273 32.50 -17.20 -9.78
N ALA A 274 31.40 -17.37 -10.51
CA ALA A 274 31.20 -18.52 -11.39
C ALA A 274 31.42 -18.23 -12.88
N MET A 275 31.80 -16.99 -13.25
CA MET A 275 32.02 -16.55 -14.64
C MET A 275 30.88 -16.94 -15.59
N THR A 276 29.64 -16.92 -15.09
CA THR A 276 28.46 -17.41 -15.80
C THR A 276 28.12 -16.55 -17.01
N GLY A 277 27.49 -17.15 -18.02
CA GLY A 277 26.97 -16.43 -19.18
C GLY A 277 25.88 -15.43 -18.81
N ALA A 278 25.74 -14.35 -19.60
CA ALA A 278 24.68 -13.37 -19.38
C ALA A 278 23.28 -13.99 -19.51
N VAL A 279 23.10 -14.90 -20.48
CA VAL A 279 21.84 -15.63 -20.70
C VAL A 279 21.48 -16.48 -19.49
N THR A 280 22.43 -17.23 -18.93
CA THR A 280 22.17 -18.06 -17.76
C THR A 280 21.78 -17.24 -16.54
N LEU A 281 22.49 -16.14 -16.30
CA LEU A 281 22.25 -15.28 -15.15
C LEU A 281 20.89 -14.57 -15.24
N LEU A 282 20.58 -13.96 -16.37
CA LEU A 282 19.30 -13.25 -16.55
C LEU A 282 18.12 -14.21 -16.51
N THR A 283 18.28 -15.42 -17.07
CA THR A 283 17.27 -16.48 -16.96
C THR A 283 17.06 -16.90 -15.51
N CYS A 284 18.12 -17.05 -14.72
CA CYS A 284 18.00 -17.29 -13.28
C CYS A 284 17.28 -16.15 -12.55
N VAL A 285 17.55 -14.88 -12.89
CA VAL A 285 16.84 -13.73 -12.31
C VAL A 285 15.34 -13.78 -12.62
N VAL A 286 14.96 -14.15 -13.85
CA VAL A 286 13.55 -14.37 -14.22
C VAL A 286 12.91 -15.47 -13.37
N LEU A 287 13.56 -16.64 -13.27
CA LEU A 287 13.05 -17.75 -12.47
C LEU A 287 12.90 -17.42 -10.98
N VAL A 288 13.92 -16.79 -10.39
CA VAL A 288 13.87 -16.31 -9.00
C VAL A 288 12.74 -15.31 -8.83
N SER A 289 12.54 -14.39 -9.78
CA SER A 289 11.47 -13.41 -9.73
C SER A 289 10.09 -14.07 -9.73
N VAL A 290 9.88 -15.09 -10.58
CA VAL A 290 8.63 -15.88 -10.62
C VAL A 290 8.37 -16.60 -9.30
N LEU A 291 9.39 -17.19 -8.69
CA LEU A 291 9.26 -17.84 -7.37
C LEU A 291 8.93 -16.83 -6.26
N ILE A 292 9.52 -15.63 -6.31
CA ILE A 292 9.21 -14.56 -5.36
C ILE A 292 7.79 -14.04 -5.58
N TYR A 293 7.30 -13.91 -6.82
CA TYR A 293 5.89 -13.56 -7.09
C TYR A 293 4.91 -14.54 -6.44
N GLN A 294 5.21 -15.84 -6.48
CA GLN A 294 4.38 -16.86 -5.85
C GLN A 294 4.37 -16.74 -4.31
N SER A 295 5.51 -16.35 -3.73
CA SER A 295 5.68 -16.22 -2.27
C SER A 295 5.51 -14.79 -1.75
N ALA A 296 5.22 -13.81 -2.62
CA ALA A 296 5.18 -12.38 -2.30
C ALA A 296 4.19 -12.03 -1.17
N PRO A 297 2.93 -12.53 -1.16
CA PRO A 297 2.02 -12.30 -0.03
C PRO A 297 2.56 -12.86 1.29
N ALA A 298 3.21 -14.02 1.27
CA ALA A 298 3.78 -14.63 2.47
C ALA A 298 5.00 -13.83 3.00
N ILE A 299 5.85 -13.33 2.11
CA ILE A 299 6.99 -12.47 2.45
C ILE A 299 6.50 -11.15 3.04
N SER A 300 5.58 -10.46 2.37
CA SER A 300 4.99 -9.20 2.85
C SER A 300 4.36 -9.36 4.23
N ARG A 301 3.58 -10.42 4.43
CA ARG A 301 2.95 -10.74 5.71
C ARG A 301 3.98 -10.93 6.83
N ARG A 302 5.06 -11.67 6.55
CA ARG A 302 6.17 -11.88 7.51
C ARG A 302 6.87 -10.56 7.84
N LEU A 303 7.15 -9.72 6.84
CA LEU A 303 7.79 -8.41 7.03
C LEU A 303 6.92 -7.44 7.83
N ALA A 304 5.60 -7.53 7.71
CA ALA A 304 4.65 -6.72 8.47
C ALA A 304 4.40 -7.22 9.90
N GLY A 305 4.92 -8.39 10.27
CA GLY A 305 4.72 -8.98 11.59
C GLY A 305 3.34 -9.63 11.80
N ILE A 306 2.55 -9.81 10.74
CA ILE A 306 1.22 -10.43 10.82
C ILE A 306 1.39 -11.94 11.06
N ARG A 307 1.01 -12.37 12.26
CA ARG A 307 0.99 -13.80 12.64
C ARG A 307 -0.28 -14.43 12.11
N LEU A 308 -0.14 -15.51 11.35
CA LEU A 308 -1.31 -16.31 10.96
C LEU A 308 -1.80 -17.09 12.19
N PRO A 309 -3.12 -17.29 12.33
CA PRO A 309 -3.62 -18.29 13.25
C PRO A 309 -3.05 -19.64 12.83
N VAL A 310 -2.35 -20.31 13.75
CA VAL A 310 -1.89 -21.69 13.53
C VAL A 310 -2.94 -22.64 14.06
N PHE A 311 -3.22 -23.74 13.36
CA PHE A 311 -4.14 -24.76 13.85
C PHE A 311 -3.32 -25.87 14.49
N PRO A 312 -3.41 -26.08 15.82
CA PRO A 312 -2.55 -27.01 16.54
C PRO A 312 -2.91 -28.49 16.28
N SER A 313 -4.09 -28.76 15.73
CA SER A 313 -4.53 -30.11 15.37
C SER A 313 -5.02 -30.17 13.93
N ALA A 314 -4.60 -31.19 13.18
CA ALA A 314 -5.16 -31.51 11.87
C ALA A 314 -6.62 -31.98 11.93
N THR A 315 -7.10 -32.40 13.10
CA THR A 315 -8.46 -32.95 13.33
C THR A 315 -9.47 -31.92 13.84
N SER A 316 -9.19 -30.61 13.74
CA SER A 316 -10.10 -29.54 14.16
C SER A 316 -10.56 -29.60 15.64
N ARG A 317 -9.84 -30.36 16.48
CA ARG A 317 -10.22 -30.63 17.89
C ARG A 317 -10.28 -29.38 18.76
N TRP A 318 -9.67 -28.29 18.31
CA TRP A 318 -9.55 -27.01 19.02
C TRP A 318 -10.05 -25.81 18.19
N VAL A 319 -10.99 -26.03 17.26
CA VAL A 319 -11.52 -24.96 16.38
C VAL A 319 -12.33 -23.92 17.16
N PHE A 320 -12.99 -24.32 18.25
CA PHE A 320 -13.86 -23.45 19.05
C PHE A 320 -13.27 -23.07 20.42
N GLU A 321 -12.06 -23.54 20.74
CA GLU A 321 -11.45 -23.25 22.03
C GLU A 321 -10.51 -22.04 21.94
N ALA A 322 -10.67 -21.17 22.94
CA ALA A 322 -9.94 -19.94 23.09
C ALA A 322 -8.47 -20.26 23.40
N ARG A 323 -7.54 -19.80 22.53
CA ARG A 323 -6.10 -20.06 22.65
C ARG A 323 -5.48 -19.38 23.88
N PRO A 324 -4.42 -19.98 24.49
CA PRO A 324 -3.56 -19.30 25.46
C PRO A 324 -2.72 -18.16 24.85
N ASP A 325 -2.40 -18.26 23.53
CA ASP A 325 -1.46 -17.35 22.85
C ASP A 325 -2.13 -16.16 22.14
N LEU A 326 -3.46 -16.21 21.95
CA LEU A 326 -4.25 -15.03 21.60
C LEU A 326 -4.79 -14.48 22.92
N PRO A 327 -4.87 -13.16 23.12
CA PRO A 327 -5.47 -12.60 24.33
C PRO A 327 -6.93 -13.04 24.40
N THR A 328 -7.16 -14.08 25.19
CA THR A 328 -8.47 -14.62 25.51
C THR A 328 -8.84 -13.99 26.83
N THR A 329 -9.54 -12.86 26.75
CA THR A 329 -9.98 -12.05 27.90
C THR A 329 -8.84 -11.67 28.86
N VAL A 330 -8.26 -10.48 28.67
CA VAL A 330 -7.40 -9.92 29.73
C VAL A 330 -8.30 -9.23 30.74
N VAL A 331 -8.45 -9.87 31.90
CA VAL A 331 -9.07 -9.27 33.09
C VAL A 331 -8.28 -7.99 33.41
N ARG A 332 -8.93 -6.82 33.36
CA ARG A 332 -8.40 -5.63 34.06
C ARG A 332 -8.21 -6.02 35.52
N SER A 333 -7.16 -5.54 36.19
CA SER A 333 -6.89 -5.86 37.59
C SER A 333 -7.95 -5.38 38.61
N ASP A 334 -9.15 -4.97 38.18
CA ASP A 334 -10.22 -4.40 39.02
C ASP A 334 -11.60 -5.06 38.81
N GLY A 335 -11.66 -6.39 38.60
CA GLY A 335 -12.87 -7.18 38.87
C GLY A 335 -14.16 -6.91 38.05
N GLY A 336 -14.09 -6.17 36.94
CA GLY A 336 -15.25 -5.94 36.07
C GLY A 336 -15.59 -7.12 35.14
N PRO A 337 -16.83 -7.18 34.58
CA PRO A 337 -17.22 -8.23 33.64
C PRO A 337 -16.30 -8.25 32.41
N PRO A 338 -16.03 -9.43 31.83
CA PRO A 338 -15.08 -9.57 30.74
C PRO A 338 -15.55 -8.80 29.50
N VAL A 339 -14.73 -7.84 29.05
CA VAL A 339 -14.94 -7.12 27.79
C VAL A 339 -13.79 -7.49 26.85
N LEU A 340 -14.12 -7.78 25.58
CA LEU A 340 -13.14 -8.03 24.52
C LEU A 340 -12.15 -6.85 24.44
N GLU A 341 -10.85 -7.15 24.32
CA GLU A 341 -9.80 -6.15 24.15
C GLU A 341 -10.19 -5.18 23.03
N GLY A 342 -10.33 -3.90 23.38
CA GLY A 342 -11.04 -2.89 22.59
C GLY A 342 -10.32 -2.43 21.31
N PRO A 343 -10.59 -1.19 20.84
CA PRO A 343 -10.12 -0.64 19.56
C PRO A 343 -8.61 -0.64 19.29
N ALA A 344 -7.77 -0.79 20.33
CA ALA A 344 -6.31 -0.75 20.21
C ALA A 344 -5.73 -1.96 19.44
N SER A 345 -6.29 -3.16 19.64
CA SER A 345 -5.91 -4.36 18.88
C SER A 345 -6.26 -4.23 17.39
N VAL A 346 -7.42 -3.64 17.10
CA VAL A 346 -7.88 -3.34 15.74
C VAL A 346 -6.96 -2.32 15.07
N ARG A 347 -6.56 -1.26 15.79
CA ARG A 347 -5.62 -0.24 15.26
C ARG A 347 -4.26 -0.84 14.92
N ASP A 348 -3.73 -1.72 15.76
CA ASP A 348 -2.46 -2.40 15.50
C ASP A 348 -2.55 -3.34 14.29
N VAL A 349 -3.66 -4.09 14.16
CA VAL A 349 -3.90 -4.94 12.99
C VAL A 349 -4.02 -4.09 11.72
N LEU A 350 -4.71 -2.94 11.77
CA LEU A 350 -4.83 -2.02 10.64
C LEU A 350 -3.47 -1.47 10.22
N THR A 351 -2.65 -1.00 11.16
CA THR A 351 -1.30 -0.49 10.83
C THR A 351 -0.40 -1.59 10.27
N GLN A 352 -0.48 -2.81 10.79
CA GLN A 352 0.25 -3.96 10.24
C GLN A 352 -0.25 -4.33 8.83
N ALA A 353 -1.56 -4.27 8.58
CA ALA A 353 -2.14 -4.52 7.27
C ALA A 353 -1.71 -3.46 6.24
N GLU A 354 -1.67 -2.18 6.62
CA GLU A 354 -1.14 -1.11 5.78
C GLU A 354 0.35 -1.29 5.46
N ARG A 355 1.15 -1.70 6.46
CA ARG A 355 2.55 -2.05 6.25
C ARG A 355 2.68 -3.22 5.28
N ALA A 356 1.92 -4.30 5.47
CA ALA A 356 1.92 -5.46 4.57
C ALA A 356 1.58 -5.06 3.14
N ARG A 357 0.54 -4.25 2.95
CA ARG A 357 0.15 -3.70 1.64
C ARG A 357 1.31 -2.96 1.00
N SER A 358 1.97 -2.07 1.74
CA SER A 358 3.11 -1.29 1.22
C SER A 358 4.34 -2.16 0.88
N PHE A 359 4.69 -3.14 1.73
CA PHE A 359 5.75 -4.10 1.45
C PHE A 359 5.47 -4.90 0.18
N LEU A 360 4.23 -5.36 0.02
CA LEU A 360 3.78 -6.13 -1.13
C LEU A 360 3.85 -5.29 -2.41
N SER A 361 3.30 -4.07 -2.41
CA SER A 361 3.34 -3.19 -3.59
C SER A 361 4.77 -2.90 -4.03
N GLY A 362 5.69 -2.63 -3.09
CA GLY A 362 7.10 -2.42 -3.44
C GLY A 362 7.80 -3.66 -3.97
N LEU A 363 7.50 -4.83 -3.41
CA LEU A 363 8.02 -6.11 -3.91
C LEU A 363 7.55 -6.37 -5.34
N LEU A 364 6.27 -6.14 -5.65
CA LEU A 364 5.72 -6.31 -7.00
C LEU A 364 6.36 -5.32 -8.00
N ILE A 365 6.55 -4.06 -7.62
CA ILE A 365 7.22 -3.06 -8.47
C ILE A 365 8.67 -3.46 -8.75
N GLY A 366 9.42 -3.85 -7.71
CA GLY A 366 10.82 -4.24 -7.88
C GLY A 366 11.00 -5.49 -8.73
N LEU A 367 10.18 -6.53 -8.50
CA LEU A 367 10.14 -7.70 -9.36
C LEU A 367 9.72 -7.37 -10.79
N GLY A 368 8.81 -6.41 -10.98
CA GLY A 368 8.38 -5.96 -12.30
C GLY A 368 9.53 -5.33 -13.08
N VAL A 369 10.32 -4.47 -12.44
CA VAL A 369 11.54 -3.88 -13.02
C VAL A 369 12.53 -4.98 -13.41
N LEU A 370 12.79 -5.95 -12.53
CA LEU A 370 13.69 -7.07 -12.82
C LEU A 370 13.22 -7.91 -14.01
N MET A 371 11.92 -8.20 -14.09
CA MET A 371 11.34 -8.95 -15.21
C MET A 371 11.44 -8.19 -16.53
N VAL A 372 11.06 -6.91 -16.55
CA VAL A 372 11.15 -6.07 -17.76
C VAL A 372 12.59 -5.99 -18.24
N VAL A 373 13.55 -5.68 -17.35
CA VAL A 373 14.96 -5.57 -17.72
C VAL A 373 15.51 -6.91 -18.19
N SER A 374 15.26 -8.01 -17.47
CA SER A 374 15.85 -9.33 -17.78
C SER A 374 15.27 -9.93 -19.06
N LEU A 375 13.95 -9.90 -19.26
CA LEU A 375 13.31 -10.44 -20.45
C LEU A 375 13.63 -9.62 -21.70
N THR A 376 13.69 -8.28 -21.56
CA THR A 376 14.16 -7.42 -22.63
C THR A 376 15.61 -7.74 -22.96
N ALA A 377 16.48 -7.89 -21.95
CA ALA A 377 17.89 -8.21 -22.10
C ALA A 377 18.14 -9.58 -22.77
N LEU A 378 17.33 -10.59 -22.46
CA LEU A 378 17.37 -11.94 -23.05
C LEU A 378 16.88 -11.98 -24.51
N SER A 379 15.93 -11.13 -24.87
CA SER A 379 15.29 -11.12 -26.19
C SER A 379 16.14 -10.38 -27.24
N ASP A 380 17.33 -10.90 -27.55
CA ASP A 380 18.19 -10.32 -28.59
C ASP A 380 17.81 -10.84 -30.00
N PRO A 381 17.38 -9.95 -30.92
CA PRO A 381 16.99 -10.33 -32.27
C PRO A 381 18.18 -10.69 -33.17
N ARG A 382 19.42 -10.78 -32.68
CA ARG A 382 20.56 -11.27 -33.48
C ARG A 382 20.85 -12.75 -33.27
N THR A 383 20.39 -13.34 -32.18
CA THR A 383 20.65 -14.75 -31.81
C THR A 383 20.05 -15.74 -32.82
N GLY A 384 20.52 -16.98 -32.93
CA GLY A 384 19.89 -17.97 -33.82
C GLY A 384 18.52 -18.47 -33.33
N GLN A 385 18.34 -18.54 -32.01
CA GLN A 385 17.15 -19.09 -31.34
C GLN A 385 16.24 -17.99 -30.78
N ARG A 386 16.01 -16.93 -31.55
CA ARG A 386 15.28 -15.70 -31.13
C ARG A 386 13.87 -15.98 -30.60
N TRP A 387 13.24 -17.03 -31.12
CA TRP A 387 11.86 -17.40 -30.79
C TRP A 387 11.73 -17.88 -29.32
N LEU A 388 12.77 -18.49 -28.76
CA LEU A 388 12.74 -19.07 -27.41
C LEU A 388 12.63 -18.00 -26.30
N PRO A 389 13.48 -16.95 -26.24
CA PRO A 389 13.33 -15.89 -25.25
C PRO A 389 12.06 -15.04 -25.48
N VAL A 390 11.59 -14.91 -26.72
CA VAL A 390 10.30 -14.24 -27.01
C VAL A 390 9.12 -15.02 -26.45
N LEU A 391 9.10 -16.35 -26.61
CA LEU A 391 8.08 -17.19 -25.97
C LEU A 391 8.14 -17.09 -24.45
N LEU A 392 9.35 -17.16 -23.86
CA LEU A 392 9.52 -16.99 -22.42
C LEU A 392 8.95 -15.65 -21.94
N ALA A 393 9.23 -14.56 -22.67
CA ALA A 393 8.70 -13.23 -22.37
C ALA A 393 7.16 -13.18 -22.50
N GLY A 394 6.59 -13.80 -23.53
CA GLY A 394 5.15 -13.90 -23.73
C GLY A 394 4.45 -14.65 -22.60
N PHE A 395 4.97 -15.82 -22.20
CA PHE A 395 4.45 -16.59 -21.08
C PHE A 395 4.56 -15.84 -19.75
N CYS A 396 5.68 -15.16 -19.50
CA CYS A 396 5.84 -14.31 -18.31
C CYS A 396 4.85 -13.14 -18.30
N ALA A 397 4.66 -12.45 -19.42
CA ALA A 397 3.69 -11.36 -19.53
C ALA A 397 2.25 -11.85 -19.33
N GLY A 398 1.87 -12.97 -19.96
CA GLY A 398 0.56 -13.60 -19.77
C GLY A 398 0.32 -14.03 -18.33
N PHE A 399 1.29 -14.67 -17.69
CA PHE A 399 1.24 -15.02 -16.28
C PHE A 399 1.01 -13.78 -15.39
N LEU A 400 1.82 -12.73 -15.54
CA LEU A 400 1.69 -11.53 -14.69
C LEU A 400 0.36 -10.80 -14.91
N LEU A 401 -0.11 -10.72 -16.16
CA LEU A 401 -1.39 -10.10 -16.48
C LEU A 401 -2.55 -10.83 -15.80
N LEU A 402 -2.58 -12.16 -15.90
CA LEU A 402 -3.64 -12.98 -15.29
C LEU A 402 -3.55 -13.00 -13.77
N ARG A 403 -2.32 -13.03 -13.24
CA ARG A 403 -2.05 -13.00 -11.80
C ARG A 403 -2.56 -11.73 -11.11
N GLY A 404 -2.74 -10.63 -11.84
CA GLY A 404 -3.35 -9.41 -11.34
C GLY A 404 -4.72 -9.64 -10.69
N ARG A 405 -5.48 -10.66 -11.15
CA ARG A 405 -6.77 -11.06 -10.58
C ARG A 405 -6.71 -11.62 -9.15
N SER A 406 -5.54 -12.13 -8.73
CA SER A 406 -5.37 -12.70 -7.39
C SER A 406 -5.24 -11.62 -6.30
N TYR A 407 -5.03 -10.36 -6.69
CA TYR A 407 -4.84 -9.25 -5.75
C TYR A 407 -6.10 -8.41 -5.64
N VAL A 408 -6.52 -8.15 -4.40
CA VAL A 408 -7.70 -7.32 -4.09
C VAL A 408 -7.40 -5.83 -4.26
N ASP A 409 -6.16 -5.41 -4.02
CA ASP A 409 -5.76 -4.00 -4.15
C ASP A 409 -5.59 -3.59 -5.62
N ARG A 410 -6.33 -2.56 -6.04
CA ARG A 410 -6.29 -2.00 -7.41
C ARG A 410 -4.87 -1.63 -7.84
N TRP A 411 -4.05 -1.06 -6.95
CA TRP A 411 -2.71 -0.62 -7.33
C TRP A 411 -1.79 -1.81 -7.62
N GLN A 412 -1.94 -2.91 -6.87
CA GLN A 412 -1.15 -4.12 -7.07
C GLN A 412 -1.55 -4.83 -8.38
N ALA A 413 -2.86 -4.92 -8.65
CA ALA A 413 -3.37 -5.45 -9.92
C ALA A 413 -2.90 -4.60 -11.12
N ILE A 414 -2.97 -3.26 -11.02
CA ILE A 414 -2.49 -2.34 -12.07
C ILE A 414 -0.98 -2.48 -12.27
N THR A 415 -0.18 -2.63 -11.20
CA THR A 415 1.28 -2.81 -11.35
C THR A 415 1.64 -4.09 -12.11
N LEU A 416 0.92 -5.19 -11.88
CA LEU A 416 1.13 -6.46 -12.58
C LEU A 416 0.72 -6.37 -14.06
N ALA A 417 -0.46 -5.80 -14.34
CA ALA A 417 -0.92 -5.57 -15.71
C ALA A 417 0.02 -4.62 -16.47
N GLY A 418 0.43 -3.52 -15.83
CA GLY A 418 1.40 -2.58 -16.37
C GLY A 418 2.76 -3.23 -16.64
N THR A 419 3.24 -4.09 -15.73
CA THR A 419 4.48 -4.85 -15.93
C THR A 419 4.38 -5.79 -17.14
N ALA A 420 3.26 -6.50 -17.31
CA ALA A 420 3.05 -7.36 -18.46
C ALA A 420 3.11 -6.59 -19.79
N VAL A 421 2.44 -5.43 -19.86
CA VAL A 421 2.47 -4.56 -21.04
C VAL A 421 3.87 -3.98 -21.27
N LEU A 422 4.57 -3.57 -20.21
CA LEU A 422 5.94 -3.05 -20.30
C LEU A 422 6.94 -4.11 -20.79
N ILE A 423 6.79 -5.38 -20.40
CA ILE A 423 7.61 -6.48 -20.92
C ILE A 423 7.43 -6.58 -22.44
N VAL A 424 6.19 -6.65 -22.93
CA VAL A 424 5.89 -6.73 -24.36
C VAL A 424 6.42 -5.51 -25.09
N GLY A 425 6.12 -4.31 -24.58
CA GLY A 425 6.57 -3.05 -25.17
C GLY A 425 8.09 -2.93 -25.26
N ALA A 426 8.81 -3.26 -24.18
CA ALA A 426 10.27 -3.17 -24.15
C ALA A 426 10.94 -4.19 -25.09
N VAL A 427 10.43 -5.42 -25.17
CA VAL A 427 10.92 -6.43 -26.15
C VAL A 427 10.67 -5.96 -27.58
N VAL A 428 9.48 -5.45 -27.87
CA VAL A 428 9.11 -4.96 -29.21
C VAL A 428 9.96 -3.75 -29.62
N VAL A 429 10.11 -2.77 -28.73
CA VAL A 429 10.98 -1.60 -28.96
C VAL A 429 12.42 -2.04 -29.19
N ARG A 430 12.94 -3.00 -28.42
CA ARG A 430 14.27 -3.55 -28.67
C ARG A 430 14.39 -4.16 -30.07
N TYR A 431 13.39 -4.91 -30.52
CA TYR A 431 13.40 -5.50 -31.87
C TYR A 431 13.42 -4.41 -32.95
N ALA A 432 12.58 -3.38 -32.84
CA ALA A 432 12.59 -2.26 -33.77
C ALA A 432 13.96 -1.55 -33.83
N LEU A 433 14.55 -1.24 -32.66
CA LEU A 433 15.81 -0.49 -32.56
C LEU A 433 17.02 -1.30 -33.05
N VAL A 434 17.03 -2.62 -32.89
CA VAL A 434 18.17 -3.46 -33.27
C VAL A 434 18.08 -3.94 -34.72
N LEU A 435 16.89 -4.29 -35.23
CA LEU A 435 16.72 -4.76 -36.61
C LEU A 435 16.70 -3.60 -37.62
N GLN A 436 16.19 -2.43 -37.24
CA GLN A 436 16.13 -1.22 -38.06
C GLN A 436 15.53 -1.42 -39.47
N SER A 437 14.69 -2.44 -39.66
CA SER A 437 14.04 -2.72 -40.95
C SER A 437 12.62 -2.12 -40.99
N PRO A 438 12.14 -1.68 -42.17
CA PRO A 438 10.79 -1.11 -42.29
C PRO A 438 9.70 -2.06 -41.78
N LEU A 439 9.83 -3.36 -42.03
CA LEU A 439 8.91 -4.40 -41.54
C LEU A 439 8.95 -4.55 -40.02
N ALA A 440 10.14 -4.53 -39.41
CA ALA A 440 10.25 -4.65 -37.96
C ALA A 440 9.61 -3.44 -37.26
N VAL A 441 9.82 -2.23 -37.79
CA VAL A 441 9.24 -1.00 -37.25
C VAL A 441 7.72 -0.99 -37.41
N SER A 442 7.18 -1.37 -38.57
CA SER A 442 5.73 -1.38 -38.80
C SER A 442 5.02 -2.40 -37.92
N ILE A 443 5.55 -3.62 -37.78
CA ILE A 443 5.02 -4.65 -36.87
C ILE A 443 5.11 -4.17 -35.42
N SER A 444 6.23 -3.55 -35.04
CA SER A 444 6.42 -3.06 -33.67
C SER A 444 5.44 -1.94 -33.33
N ALA A 445 5.25 -0.98 -34.24
CA ALA A 445 4.25 0.08 -34.09
C ALA A 445 2.83 -0.51 -33.96
N ALA A 446 2.49 -1.49 -34.79
CA ALA A 446 1.19 -2.17 -34.72
C ALA A 446 0.98 -2.85 -33.36
N ILE A 447 1.95 -3.62 -32.86
CA ILE A 447 1.86 -4.30 -31.56
C ILE A 447 1.74 -3.29 -30.41
N LEU A 448 2.54 -2.21 -30.44
CA LEU A 448 2.52 -1.16 -29.42
C LEU A 448 1.18 -0.43 -29.33
N VAL A 449 0.40 -0.39 -30.41
CA VAL A 449 -0.96 0.19 -30.41
C VAL A 449 -2.01 -0.87 -30.07
N LEU A 450 -1.95 -2.04 -30.71
CA LEU A 450 -2.96 -3.09 -30.57
C LEU A 450 -3.03 -3.67 -29.16
N VAL A 451 -1.89 -3.82 -28.47
CA VAL A 451 -1.87 -4.37 -27.11
C VAL A 451 -2.60 -3.45 -26.11
N PRO A 452 -2.30 -2.14 -26.03
CA PRO A 452 -3.10 -1.21 -25.22
C PRO A 452 -4.55 -1.12 -25.65
N VAL A 453 -4.86 -1.17 -26.95
CA VAL A 453 -6.26 -1.17 -27.43
C VAL A 453 -7.01 -2.40 -26.93
N ALA A 454 -6.42 -3.60 -27.00
CA ALA A 454 -6.98 -4.81 -26.42
C ALA A 454 -7.13 -4.71 -24.89
N GLY A 455 -6.17 -4.06 -24.22
CA GLY A 455 -6.27 -3.74 -22.80
C GLY A 455 -7.47 -2.84 -22.50
N LEU A 456 -7.66 -1.77 -23.25
CA LEU A 456 -8.77 -0.82 -23.09
C LEU A 456 -10.12 -1.49 -23.34
N THR A 457 -10.25 -2.31 -24.40
CA THR A 457 -11.49 -3.04 -24.67
C THR A 457 -11.78 -4.05 -23.57
N SER A 458 -10.76 -4.77 -23.07
CA SER A 458 -10.94 -5.68 -21.93
C SER A 458 -11.36 -4.93 -20.66
N ALA A 459 -10.78 -3.75 -20.40
CA ALA A 459 -11.13 -2.92 -19.24
C ALA A 459 -12.57 -2.39 -19.31
N ALA A 460 -13.09 -2.11 -20.51
CA ALA A 460 -14.47 -1.68 -20.71
C ALA A 460 -15.48 -2.84 -20.55
N VAL A 461 -15.12 -4.05 -20.97
CA VAL A 461 -16.05 -5.20 -21.02
C VAL A 461 -16.03 -6.02 -19.72
N VAL A 462 -14.85 -6.30 -19.16
CA VAL A 462 -14.69 -7.27 -18.06
C VAL A 462 -15.42 -6.87 -16.77
N PRO A 463 -15.36 -5.62 -16.27
CA PRO A 463 -16.05 -5.25 -15.04
C PRO A 463 -17.58 -5.25 -15.17
N ASN A 464 -18.09 -5.03 -16.39
CA ASN A 464 -19.51 -4.86 -16.66
C ASN A 464 -20.22 -6.17 -17.05
N THR A 465 -19.50 -7.30 -17.03
CA THR A 465 -20.02 -8.60 -17.48
C THR A 465 -20.06 -9.61 -16.33
N VAL A 466 -21.19 -10.30 -16.21
CA VAL A 466 -21.35 -11.38 -15.23
C VAL A 466 -20.80 -12.66 -15.83
N TYR A 467 -19.69 -13.14 -15.27
CA TYR A 467 -19.03 -14.37 -15.73
C TYR A 467 -19.51 -15.61 -14.99
N SER A 468 -19.70 -16.71 -15.72
CA SER A 468 -19.98 -18.02 -15.14
C SER A 468 -18.78 -18.54 -14.32
N PRO A 469 -19.02 -19.37 -13.28
CA PRO A 469 -17.95 -19.99 -12.50
C PRO A 469 -16.97 -20.81 -13.36
N LEU A 470 -17.48 -21.50 -14.39
CA LEU A 470 -16.67 -22.27 -15.33
C LEU A 470 -15.69 -21.36 -16.08
N PHE A 471 -16.15 -20.21 -16.60
CA PHE A 471 -15.27 -19.26 -17.28
C PHE A 471 -14.16 -18.76 -16.36
N ARG A 472 -14.49 -18.43 -15.10
CA ARG A 472 -13.47 -18.02 -14.11
C ARG A 472 -12.43 -19.11 -13.89
N LYS A 473 -12.84 -20.39 -13.89
CA LYS A 473 -11.93 -21.53 -13.75
C LYS A 473 -11.08 -21.75 -14.99
N PHE A 474 -11.64 -21.58 -16.19
CA PHE A 474 -10.88 -21.62 -17.45
C PHE A 474 -9.77 -20.57 -17.49
N VAL A 475 -10.05 -19.33 -17.05
CA VAL A 475 -9.03 -18.28 -16.97
C VAL A 475 -7.91 -18.64 -15.98
N GLU A 476 -8.24 -19.28 -14.86
CA GLU A 476 -7.25 -19.80 -13.91
C GLU A 476 -6.38 -20.91 -14.54
N TRP A 477 -6.97 -21.80 -15.34
CA TRP A 477 -6.20 -22.80 -16.07
C TRP A 477 -5.26 -22.19 -17.11
N ILE A 478 -5.68 -21.12 -17.78
CA ILE A 478 -4.82 -20.37 -18.71
C ILE A 478 -3.66 -19.71 -17.95
N GLU A 479 -3.88 -19.21 -16.72
CA GLU A 479 -2.81 -18.69 -15.87
C GLU A 479 -1.77 -19.79 -15.57
N TYR A 480 -2.21 -20.98 -15.20
CA TYR A 480 -1.31 -22.12 -14.98
C TYR A 480 -0.60 -22.58 -16.25
N LEU A 481 -1.30 -22.57 -17.39
CA LEU A 481 -0.70 -22.84 -18.70
C LEU A 481 0.35 -21.79 -19.08
N CYS A 482 0.20 -20.55 -18.62
CA CYS A 482 1.23 -19.53 -18.82
C CYS A 482 2.42 -19.71 -17.88
N LEU A 483 2.20 -20.21 -16.66
CA LEU A 483 3.24 -20.40 -15.66
C LEU A 483 4.09 -21.66 -15.90
N MET A 484 3.47 -22.79 -16.25
CA MET A 484 4.17 -24.08 -16.36
C MET A 484 5.33 -24.08 -17.35
N PRO A 485 5.19 -23.55 -18.59
CA PRO A 485 6.26 -23.56 -19.59
C PRO A 485 7.46 -22.68 -19.25
N ILE A 486 7.33 -21.72 -18.32
CA ILE A 486 8.42 -20.80 -17.96
C ILE A 486 9.66 -21.57 -17.52
N PHE A 487 9.49 -22.60 -16.67
CA PHE A 487 10.60 -23.41 -16.15
C PHE A 487 11.33 -24.23 -17.23
N PRO A 488 10.67 -25.08 -18.03
CA PRO A 488 11.35 -25.83 -19.09
C PRO A 488 11.92 -24.93 -20.17
N LEU A 489 11.24 -23.85 -20.57
CA LEU A 489 11.77 -22.90 -21.55
C LEU A 489 13.02 -22.19 -21.02
N ALA A 490 13.03 -21.81 -19.75
CA ALA A 490 14.21 -21.22 -19.10
C ALA A 490 15.39 -22.21 -19.07
N LEU A 491 15.16 -23.47 -18.67
CA LEU A 491 16.21 -24.49 -18.66
C LEU A 491 16.75 -24.80 -20.07
N TRP A 492 15.87 -24.75 -21.08
CA TRP A 492 16.29 -24.85 -22.47
C TRP A 492 17.15 -23.65 -22.89
N LEU A 493 16.73 -22.43 -22.56
CA LEU A 493 17.46 -21.20 -22.88
C LEU A 493 18.85 -21.17 -22.22
N MET A 494 18.99 -21.80 -21.05
CA MET A 494 20.25 -21.99 -20.34
C MET A 494 21.13 -23.13 -20.91
N ASN A 495 20.70 -23.80 -21.98
CA ASN A 495 21.34 -24.99 -22.56
C ASN A 495 21.50 -26.17 -21.58
N VAL A 496 20.68 -26.26 -20.52
CA VAL A 496 20.76 -27.36 -19.54
C VAL A 496 20.45 -28.71 -20.20
N TYR A 497 19.43 -28.77 -21.06
CA TYR A 497 19.10 -30.00 -21.78
C TYR A 497 20.19 -30.45 -22.75
N ALA A 498 20.87 -29.51 -23.39
CA ALA A 498 22.03 -29.83 -24.23
C ALA A 498 23.18 -30.37 -23.37
N ALA A 499 23.45 -29.73 -22.22
CA ALA A 499 24.48 -30.20 -21.30
C ALA A 499 24.19 -31.62 -20.74
N ILE A 500 22.93 -31.98 -20.52
CA ILE A 500 22.54 -33.35 -20.11
C ILE A 500 22.71 -34.34 -21.27
N ARG A 501 22.40 -33.94 -22.51
CA ARG A 501 22.51 -34.81 -23.70
C ARG A 501 23.95 -35.14 -24.10
N TYR A 502 24.86 -34.18 -23.92
CA TYR A 502 26.26 -34.28 -24.36
C TYR A 502 27.25 -34.56 -23.22
N ARG A 503 26.74 -34.79 -22.00
CA ARG A 503 27.49 -35.43 -20.90
C ARG A 503 27.36 -36.93 -21.02
#